data_AF-A0A9D8GGF4-F1
#
_entry.id   AF-A0A9D8GGF4-F1
#
_cell.length_a   1.000
_cell.length_b   1.000
_cell.length_c   1.000
_cell.angle_alpha   90.00
_cell.angle_beta   90.00
_cell.angle_gamma   90.00
#
_symmetry.space_group_name_H-M   'P 1'
#
loop_
_entity.id
_entity.type
_entity.pdbx_description
1 polymer ?
#
loop_
_entity_poly.entity_id
_entity_poly.type
_entity_poly.pdbx_seq_one_letter_code
_entity_poly.pdbx_strand_id
1 'polypeptide(L)'
;MRSPERFLNRELSWLAFNERVLEEAGNPRYPLLERLRFLSISATNLDEFYTVRVAGLWGQVKAGVKQTSDDGLTPAQQLERINQRANVLMAEQQRTWGILRGLLHEAGLSVLDSSELTGTDRDWLESYFLEHVFPLLTPIAADPAHPFPFLPNLGFALVMQMRRRQDGQGLTAVLPLPVQAKRFVRLPGEAIRFLSLENIVELFLDRLFPGYDMVGRGLLRILRDSDIEVEEEAEDLVRYFELAIKRRRRGNVIRLKVDAAMPPDLRRFVAAELGIADESVTVTDGILGLGDTSQLLIEDRPDLLFEPYTPRYPGRVQESGGDMARAIQQKDFI
;
A
#
# COMPACT_ATOMS: atom_id res chain seq x y z
N MET A 1 25.05 -34.45 11.64
CA MET A 1 23.67 -34.26 11.13
C MET A 1 23.09 -32.84 11.30
N ARG A 2 23.74 -31.90 12.02
CA ARG A 2 23.28 -30.50 12.16
C ARG A 2 24.19 -29.55 11.37
N SER A 3 24.02 -29.47 10.05
CA SER A 3 24.64 -28.37 9.27
C SER A 3 23.53 -27.37 8.93
N PRO A 4 23.69 -26.07 9.29
CA PRO A 4 22.74 -25.02 8.93
C PRO A 4 22.49 -24.90 7.42
N GLU A 5 23.48 -25.26 6.61
CA GLU A 5 23.41 -25.22 5.13
C GLU A 5 22.35 -26.16 4.52
N ARG A 6 21.78 -27.07 5.32
CA ARG A 6 20.71 -27.99 4.88
C ARG A 6 19.32 -27.35 4.93
N PHE A 7 19.18 -26.18 5.54
CA PHE A 7 17.92 -25.49 5.72
C PHE A 7 17.85 -24.23 4.87
N LEU A 8 16.69 -23.99 4.26
CA LEU A 8 16.40 -22.71 3.63
C LEU A 8 15.83 -21.77 4.68
N ASN A 9 16.27 -20.51 4.66
CA ASN A 9 15.65 -19.50 5.50
C ASN A 9 14.18 -19.33 5.12
N ARG A 10 13.30 -19.42 6.11
CA ARG A 10 11.84 -19.31 5.91
C ARG A 10 11.44 -18.00 5.23
N GLU A 11 12.01 -16.89 5.67
CA GLU A 11 11.62 -15.55 5.22
C GLU A 11 12.15 -15.26 3.81
N LEU A 12 13.36 -15.72 3.49
CA LEU A 12 13.89 -15.65 2.12
C LEU A 12 13.14 -16.58 1.16
N SER A 13 12.72 -17.76 1.64
CA SER A 13 11.86 -18.66 0.87
C SER A 13 10.49 -18.03 0.57
N TRP A 14 9.93 -17.29 1.54
CA TRP A 14 8.69 -16.54 1.33
C TRP A 14 8.86 -15.45 0.26
N LEU A 15 9.97 -14.71 0.26
CA LEU A 15 10.27 -13.73 -0.78
C LEU A 15 10.41 -14.39 -2.17
N ALA A 16 11.06 -15.55 -2.25
CA ALA A 16 11.16 -16.33 -3.49
C ALA A 16 9.79 -16.82 -3.98
N PHE A 17 8.87 -17.17 -3.08
CA PHE A 17 7.48 -17.44 -3.45
C PHE A 17 6.82 -16.19 -4.06
N ASN A 18 6.99 -15.02 -3.45
CA ASN A 18 6.36 -13.80 -3.96
C ASN A 18 6.99 -13.30 -5.27
N GLU A 19 8.24 -13.65 -5.54
CA GLU A 19 8.87 -13.50 -6.86
C GLU A 19 8.16 -14.36 -7.91
N ARG A 20 7.79 -15.60 -7.60
CA ARG A 20 6.97 -16.43 -8.52
C ARG A 20 5.61 -15.83 -8.80
N VAL A 21 4.97 -15.22 -7.80
CA VAL A 21 3.71 -14.47 -8.00
C VAL A 21 3.92 -13.31 -8.98
N LEU A 22 5.05 -12.60 -8.89
CA LEU A 22 5.38 -11.52 -9.81
C LEU A 22 5.70 -12.03 -11.23
N GLU A 23 6.32 -13.20 -11.37
CA GLU A 23 6.54 -13.84 -12.68
C GLU A 23 5.22 -14.03 -13.45
N GLU A 24 4.12 -14.35 -12.77
CA GLU A 24 2.79 -14.46 -13.39
C GLU A 24 2.26 -13.12 -13.93
N ALA A 25 2.65 -11.98 -13.34
CA ALA A 25 2.36 -10.66 -13.92
C ALA A 25 3.12 -10.41 -15.23
N GLY A 26 4.29 -11.02 -15.37
CA GLY A 26 5.10 -11.02 -16.58
C GLY A 26 4.61 -12.00 -17.66
N ASN A 27 3.68 -12.89 -17.36
CA ASN A 27 3.29 -13.98 -18.24
C ASN A 27 2.37 -13.51 -19.40
N PRO A 28 2.85 -13.50 -20.66
CA PRO A 28 2.06 -13.01 -21.79
C PRO A 28 0.92 -13.95 -22.21
N ARG A 29 0.85 -15.16 -21.62
CA ARG A 29 -0.26 -16.10 -21.85
C ARG A 29 -1.51 -15.74 -21.06
N TYR A 30 -1.40 -14.83 -20.10
CA TYR A 30 -2.53 -14.38 -19.31
C TYR A 30 -3.15 -13.11 -19.89
N PRO A 31 -4.48 -12.96 -19.77
CA PRO A 31 -5.17 -11.72 -20.07
C PRO A 31 -4.59 -10.54 -19.28
N LEU A 32 -4.67 -9.33 -19.84
CA LEU A 32 -3.90 -8.19 -19.34
C LEU A 32 -4.30 -7.74 -17.93
N LEU A 33 -5.60 -7.76 -17.59
CA LEU A 33 -6.04 -7.43 -16.24
C LEU A 33 -5.67 -8.53 -15.24
N GLU A 34 -5.51 -9.78 -15.67
CA GLU A 34 -5.01 -10.84 -14.78
C GLU A 34 -3.52 -10.68 -14.47
N ARG A 35 -2.74 -10.24 -15.45
CA ARG A 35 -1.33 -9.85 -15.22
C ARG A 35 -1.24 -8.69 -14.22
N LEU A 36 -2.12 -7.69 -14.35
CA LEU A 36 -2.22 -6.60 -13.38
C LEU A 36 -2.65 -7.10 -12.00
N ARG A 37 -3.57 -8.07 -11.93
CA ARG A 37 -4.00 -8.72 -10.69
C ARG A 37 -2.81 -9.38 -9.98
N PHE A 38 -1.96 -10.12 -10.69
CA PHE A 38 -0.77 -10.72 -10.10
C PHE A 38 0.25 -9.70 -9.59
N LEU A 39 0.44 -8.58 -10.30
CA LEU A 39 1.27 -7.48 -9.81
C LEU A 39 0.70 -6.89 -8.50
N SER A 40 -0.61 -6.62 -8.47
CA SER A 40 -1.29 -6.15 -7.27
C SER A 40 -1.15 -7.14 -6.10
N ILE A 41 -1.38 -8.44 -6.34
CA ILE A 41 -1.23 -9.49 -5.32
C ILE A 41 0.22 -9.53 -4.82
N SER A 42 1.22 -9.50 -5.70
CA SER A 42 2.63 -9.51 -5.30
C SER A 42 2.97 -8.31 -4.39
N ALA A 43 2.44 -7.12 -4.70
CA ALA A 43 2.64 -5.93 -3.89
C ALA A 43 1.93 -6.02 -2.53
N THR A 44 0.67 -6.48 -2.50
CA THR A 44 -0.11 -6.67 -1.27
C THR A 44 0.53 -7.71 -0.35
N ASN A 45 0.95 -8.85 -0.90
CA ASN A 45 1.67 -9.88 -0.17
C ASN A 45 2.93 -9.30 0.48
N LEU A 46 3.71 -8.49 -0.26
CA LEU A 46 4.94 -7.90 0.27
C LEU A 46 4.64 -6.91 1.40
N ASP A 47 3.60 -6.07 1.27
CA ASP A 47 3.17 -5.19 2.35
C ASP A 47 2.80 -6.01 3.61
N GLU A 48 2.02 -7.10 3.49
CA GLU A 48 1.67 -8.00 4.61
C GLU A 48 2.90 -8.67 5.25
N PHE A 49 3.84 -9.13 4.43
CA PHE A 49 5.10 -9.70 4.90
C PHE A 49 5.87 -8.70 5.76
N TYR A 50 5.87 -7.42 5.39
CA TYR A 50 6.47 -6.37 6.21
C TYR A 50 5.71 -6.14 7.53
N THR A 51 4.38 -6.05 7.49
CA THR A 51 3.57 -5.72 8.67
C THR A 51 3.46 -6.86 9.68
N VAL A 52 3.72 -8.10 9.26
CA VAL A 52 3.65 -9.28 10.13
C VAL A 52 5.03 -9.88 10.38
N ARG A 53 5.72 -10.37 9.34
CA ARG A 53 6.97 -11.14 9.49
C ARG A 53 8.16 -10.26 9.84
N VAL A 54 8.37 -9.19 9.07
CA VAL A 54 9.50 -8.26 9.29
C VAL A 54 9.32 -7.49 10.60
N ALA A 55 8.08 -7.11 10.93
CA ALA A 55 7.75 -6.51 12.22
C ALA A 55 8.20 -7.39 13.40
N GLY A 56 7.90 -8.69 13.36
CA GLY A 56 8.33 -9.65 14.39
C GLY A 56 9.85 -9.75 14.52
N LEU A 57 10.57 -9.84 13.39
CA LEU A 57 12.05 -9.84 13.39
C LEU A 57 12.63 -8.53 13.92
N TRP A 58 12.04 -7.39 13.57
CA TRP A 58 12.43 -6.09 14.08
C TRP A 58 12.24 -6.00 15.61
N GLY A 59 11.11 -6.51 16.12
CA GLY A 59 10.87 -6.63 17.55
C GLY A 59 11.93 -7.47 18.27
N GLN A 60 12.34 -8.59 17.68
CA GLN A 60 13.42 -9.44 18.22
C GLN A 60 14.77 -8.71 18.27
N VAL A 61 15.13 -7.98 17.20
CA VAL A 61 16.36 -7.18 17.17
C VAL A 61 16.33 -6.09 18.25
N LYS A 62 15.21 -5.40 18.41
CA LYS A 62 15.02 -4.37 19.44
C LYS A 62 15.13 -4.95 20.86
N ALA A 63 14.66 -6.17 21.06
CA ALA A 63 14.80 -6.90 22.33
C ALA A 63 16.21 -7.51 22.55
N GLY A 64 17.13 -7.35 21.59
CA GLY A 64 18.50 -7.87 21.70
C GLY A 64 18.59 -9.39 21.54
N VAL A 65 17.61 -10.02 20.90
CA VAL A 65 17.61 -11.47 20.66
C VAL A 65 18.73 -11.84 19.68
N LYS A 66 19.59 -12.78 20.10
CA LYS A 66 20.72 -13.30 19.30
C LYS A 66 20.54 -14.76 18.88
N GLN A 67 19.43 -15.38 19.26
CA GLN A 67 19.14 -16.76 18.88
C GLN A 67 19.07 -16.86 17.35
N THR A 68 19.81 -17.79 16.78
CA THR A 68 19.83 -18.00 15.34
C THR A 68 18.66 -18.86 14.87
N SER A 69 18.20 -18.62 13.65
CA SER A 69 17.30 -19.50 12.92
C SER A 69 17.98 -20.84 12.54
N ASP A 70 17.22 -21.79 11.99
CA ASP A 70 17.71 -23.12 11.62
C ASP A 70 18.84 -23.08 10.57
N ASP A 71 18.84 -22.06 9.71
CA ASP A 71 19.88 -21.77 8.73
C ASP A 71 21.08 -20.97 9.30
N GLY A 72 21.09 -20.70 10.61
CA GLY A 72 22.22 -20.13 11.33
C GLY A 72 22.28 -18.60 11.34
N LEU A 73 21.23 -17.90 10.89
CA LEU A 73 21.20 -16.44 10.86
C LEU A 73 20.60 -15.84 12.13
N THR A 74 21.21 -14.78 12.64
CA THR A 74 20.61 -13.92 13.67
C THR A 74 19.44 -13.11 13.09
N PRO A 75 18.50 -12.61 13.91
CA PRO A 75 17.41 -11.76 13.42
C PRO A 75 17.89 -10.51 12.65
N ALA A 76 18.99 -9.88 13.09
CA ALA A 76 19.58 -8.74 12.39
C ALA A 76 20.11 -9.12 10.99
N GLN A 77 20.79 -10.25 10.87
CA GLN A 77 21.26 -10.76 9.56
C GLN A 77 20.09 -11.16 8.65
N GLN A 78 19.01 -11.70 9.21
CA GLN A 78 17.80 -11.99 8.45
C GLN A 78 17.18 -10.71 7.90
N LEU A 79 17.00 -9.66 8.73
CA LEU A 79 16.48 -8.37 8.28
C LEU A 79 17.32 -7.74 7.17
N GLU A 80 18.64 -7.78 7.28
CA GLU A 80 19.54 -7.28 6.26
C GLU A 80 19.32 -7.99 4.91
N ARG A 81 19.32 -9.33 4.91
CA ARG A 81 19.10 -10.13 3.68
C ARG A 81 17.70 -9.95 3.12
N ILE A 82 16.69 -9.86 3.99
CA ILE A 82 15.30 -9.58 3.60
C ILE A 82 15.22 -8.24 2.88
N ASN A 83 15.79 -7.18 3.46
CA ASN A 83 15.74 -5.85 2.86
C ASN A 83 16.43 -5.80 1.50
N GLN A 84 17.58 -6.46 1.36
CA GLN A 84 18.28 -6.57 0.07
C GLN A 84 17.39 -7.24 -0.99
N ARG A 85 16.81 -8.41 -0.67
CA ARG A 85 16.00 -9.17 -1.63
C ARG A 85 14.66 -8.48 -1.94
N ALA A 86 14.00 -7.93 -0.93
CA ALA A 86 12.76 -7.19 -1.09
C ALA A 86 12.95 -5.92 -1.95
N ASN A 87 14.08 -5.21 -1.81
CA ASN A 87 14.39 -4.05 -2.66
C ASN A 87 14.47 -4.44 -4.15
N VAL A 88 15.09 -5.58 -4.46
CA VAL A 88 15.12 -6.11 -5.83
C VAL A 88 13.71 -6.44 -6.32
N LEU A 89 12.89 -7.11 -5.50
CA LEU A 89 11.51 -7.44 -5.83
C LEU A 89 10.66 -6.17 -6.08
N MET A 90 10.78 -5.15 -5.24
CA MET A 90 10.05 -3.88 -5.42
C MET A 90 10.46 -3.16 -6.70
N ALA A 91 11.75 -3.17 -7.06
CA ALA A 91 12.22 -2.61 -8.31
C ALA A 91 11.66 -3.37 -9.53
N GLU A 92 11.57 -4.70 -9.45
CA GLU A 92 10.92 -5.53 -10.47
C GLU A 92 9.42 -5.23 -10.61
N GLN A 93 8.73 -5.04 -9.48
CA GLN A 93 7.31 -4.66 -9.46
C GLN A 93 7.08 -3.32 -10.18
N GLN A 94 7.91 -2.30 -9.92
CA GLN A 94 7.81 -1.01 -10.62
C GLN A 94 8.08 -1.12 -12.12
N ARG A 95 9.06 -1.94 -12.52
CA ARG A 95 9.32 -2.17 -13.96
C ARG A 95 8.16 -2.87 -14.64
N THR A 96 7.61 -3.90 -13.99
CA THR A 96 6.42 -4.62 -14.46
C THR A 96 5.23 -3.69 -14.58
N TRP A 97 5.02 -2.80 -13.60
CA TRP A 97 4.00 -1.75 -13.67
C TRP A 97 4.18 -0.87 -14.90
N GLY A 98 5.39 -0.36 -15.17
CA GLY A 98 5.65 0.47 -16.34
C GLY A 98 5.29 -0.22 -17.66
N ILE A 99 5.63 -1.50 -17.80
CA ILE A 99 5.28 -2.32 -18.97
C ILE A 99 3.76 -2.49 -19.07
N LEU A 100 3.10 -2.89 -17.98
CA LEU A 100 1.65 -3.11 -17.97
C LEU A 100 0.88 -1.82 -18.21
N ARG A 101 1.31 -0.67 -17.68
CA ARG A 101 0.70 0.64 -17.92
C ARG A 101 0.68 0.97 -19.42
N GLY A 102 1.78 0.71 -20.14
CA GLY A 102 1.85 0.88 -21.59
C GLY A 102 0.89 -0.05 -22.35
N LEU A 103 0.90 -1.35 -22.02
CA LEU A 103 0.00 -2.33 -22.64
C LEU A 103 -1.48 -2.04 -22.38
N LEU A 104 -1.81 -1.55 -21.18
CA LEU A 104 -3.17 -1.15 -20.82
C LEU A 104 -3.62 0.02 -21.68
N HIS A 105 -2.74 1.01 -21.87
CA HIS A 105 -3.02 2.17 -22.72
C HIS A 105 -3.35 1.73 -24.16
N GLU A 106 -2.53 0.84 -24.74
CA GLU A 106 -2.78 0.26 -26.07
C GLU A 106 -4.11 -0.52 -26.14
N ALA A 107 -4.50 -1.17 -25.04
CA ALA A 107 -5.77 -1.88 -24.91
C ALA A 107 -6.98 -0.97 -24.61
N GLY A 108 -6.82 0.36 -24.59
CA GLY A 108 -7.89 1.34 -24.35
C GLY A 108 -8.20 1.61 -22.88
N LEU A 109 -7.31 1.23 -21.95
CA LEU A 109 -7.39 1.51 -20.52
C LEU A 109 -6.18 2.32 -20.06
N SER A 110 -6.37 3.55 -19.62
CA SER A 110 -5.26 4.43 -19.24
C SER A 110 -5.32 4.85 -17.78
N VAL A 111 -4.18 4.81 -17.11
CA VAL A 111 -3.94 5.57 -15.87
C VAL A 111 -3.17 6.82 -16.28
N LEU A 112 -3.83 7.97 -16.17
CA LEU A 112 -3.33 9.25 -16.68
C LEU A 112 -2.40 9.93 -15.68
N ASP A 113 -1.44 10.67 -16.22
CA ASP A 113 -0.74 11.74 -15.52
C ASP A 113 -1.48 13.07 -15.70
N SER A 114 -1.30 14.00 -14.76
CA SER A 114 -1.97 15.30 -14.75
C SER A 114 -1.75 16.14 -16.02
N SER A 115 -0.67 15.89 -16.75
CA SER A 115 -0.35 16.54 -18.04
C SER A 115 -1.19 16.03 -19.21
N GLU A 116 -1.82 14.86 -19.09
CA GLU A 116 -2.62 14.24 -20.15
C GLU A 116 -4.11 14.66 -20.09
N LEU A 117 -4.49 15.45 -19.09
CA LEU A 117 -5.85 15.89 -18.86
C LEU A 117 -6.26 17.01 -19.82
N THR A 118 -7.44 16.86 -20.43
CA THR A 118 -8.07 17.93 -21.21
C THR A 118 -8.73 18.98 -20.31
N GLY A 119 -9.12 20.13 -20.88
CA GLY A 119 -9.87 21.15 -20.12
C GLY A 119 -11.18 20.61 -19.55
N THR A 120 -11.93 19.84 -20.35
CA THR A 120 -13.17 19.18 -19.91
C THR A 120 -12.95 18.17 -18.80
N ASP A 121 -11.81 17.45 -18.82
CA ASP A 121 -11.47 16.54 -17.74
C ASP A 121 -11.22 17.31 -16.43
N ARG A 122 -10.51 18.45 -16.52
CA ARG A 122 -10.21 19.30 -15.35
C ARG A 122 -11.48 19.89 -14.73
N ASP A 123 -12.41 20.38 -15.54
CA ASP A 123 -13.68 20.94 -15.06
C ASP A 123 -14.50 19.87 -14.31
N TRP A 124 -14.60 18.66 -14.88
CA TRP A 124 -15.30 17.55 -14.22
C TRP A 124 -14.59 17.11 -12.93
N LEU A 125 -13.27 17.01 -12.96
CA LEU A 125 -12.46 16.65 -11.78
C LEU A 125 -12.57 17.70 -10.68
N GLU A 126 -12.72 18.98 -11.00
CA GLU A 126 -12.92 20.03 -10.01
C GLU A 126 -14.24 19.86 -9.28
N SER A 127 -15.34 19.63 -10.00
CA SER A 127 -16.64 19.33 -9.39
C SER A 127 -16.58 18.06 -8.54
N TYR A 128 -15.98 16.98 -9.08
CA TYR A 128 -15.79 15.74 -8.33
C TYR A 128 -14.98 15.96 -7.05
N PHE A 129 -13.88 16.70 -7.13
CA PHE A 129 -13.02 17.02 -6.00
C PHE A 129 -13.78 17.79 -4.92
N LEU A 130 -14.45 18.88 -5.28
CA LEU A 130 -15.17 19.73 -4.31
C LEU A 130 -16.33 18.99 -3.62
N GLU A 131 -17.03 18.12 -4.35
CA GLU A 131 -18.20 17.41 -3.83
C GLU A 131 -17.84 16.15 -3.04
N HIS A 132 -16.81 15.39 -3.46
CA HIS A 132 -16.55 14.05 -2.94
C HIS A 132 -15.24 13.91 -2.18
N VAL A 133 -14.21 14.70 -2.52
CA VAL A 133 -12.85 14.54 -1.96
C VAL A 133 -12.56 15.60 -0.91
N PHE A 134 -12.74 16.88 -1.25
CA PHE A 134 -12.47 18.03 -0.40
C PHE A 134 -13.12 17.94 0.99
N PRO A 135 -14.40 17.52 1.14
CA PRO A 135 -15.02 17.41 2.47
C PRO A 135 -14.38 16.37 3.40
N LEU A 136 -13.60 15.44 2.85
CA LEU A 136 -12.90 14.39 3.59
C LEU A 136 -11.46 14.79 3.98
N LEU A 137 -10.96 15.90 3.43
CA LEU A 137 -9.59 16.35 3.61
C LEU A 137 -9.49 17.27 4.82
N THR A 138 -8.63 16.90 5.77
CA THR A 138 -8.27 17.74 6.91
C THR A 138 -6.77 18.00 6.87
N PRO A 139 -6.32 19.16 6.33
CA PRO A 139 -4.93 19.57 6.42
C PRO A 139 -4.45 19.74 7.87
N ILE A 140 -3.23 19.30 8.16
CA ILE A 140 -2.63 19.40 9.49
C ILE A 140 -1.29 20.11 9.36
N ALA A 141 -1.11 21.22 10.08
CA ALA A 141 0.20 21.85 10.19
C ALA A 141 1.14 20.94 10.99
N ALA A 142 2.36 20.77 10.51
CA ALA A 142 3.43 20.07 11.22
C ALA A 142 4.47 21.09 11.67
N ASP A 143 4.39 21.46 12.94
CA ASP A 143 5.25 22.45 13.59
C ASP A 143 5.51 22.05 15.06
N PRO A 144 6.41 22.72 15.80
CA PRO A 144 6.70 22.33 17.19
C PRO A 144 5.49 22.36 18.14
N ALA A 145 4.42 23.11 17.81
CA ALA A 145 3.19 23.17 18.58
C ALA A 145 2.15 22.11 18.13
N HIS A 146 2.27 21.62 16.89
CA HIS A 146 1.38 20.63 16.28
C HIS A 146 2.18 19.41 15.80
N PRO A 147 2.22 18.31 16.58
CA PRO A 147 3.03 17.15 16.25
C PRO A 147 2.56 16.48 14.96
N PHE A 148 3.48 15.77 14.28
CA PHE A 148 3.16 15.01 13.08
C PHE A 148 1.96 14.07 13.31
N PRO A 149 0.97 14.07 12.40
CA PRO A 149 -0.27 13.34 12.64
C PRO A 149 -0.04 11.83 12.59
N PHE A 150 -0.89 11.10 13.30
CA PHE A 150 -0.91 9.65 13.17
C PHE A 150 -1.48 9.26 11.81
N LEU A 151 -0.69 8.50 11.06
CA LEU A 151 -1.12 7.84 9.84
C LEU A 151 -1.42 6.36 10.14
N PRO A 152 -2.52 5.78 9.63
CA PRO A 152 -2.82 4.35 9.80
C PRO A 152 -1.90 3.47 8.94
N ASN A 153 -1.89 2.16 9.21
CA ASN A 153 -1.21 1.20 8.34
C ASN A 153 -1.73 1.30 6.90
N LEU A 154 -0.85 1.18 5.90
CA LEU A 154 -1.13 1.40 4.47
C LEU A 154 -1.60 2.83 4.13
N GLY A 155 -1.60 3.75 5.11
CA GLY A 155 -2.06 5.11 4.94
C GLY A 155 -1.15 5.93 4.03
N PHE A 156 -1.77 6.74 3.17
CA PHE A 156 -1.09 7.74 2.36
C PHE A 156 -1.18 9.12 2.99
N ALA A 157 -0.17 9.94 2.72
CA ALA A 157 -0.23 11.37 2.97
C ALA A 157 0.58 12.15 1.94
N LEU A 158 0.12 13.34 1.60
CA LEU A 158 0.94 14.36 0.95
C LEU A 158 1.60 15.20 2.04
N VAL A 159 2.92 15.36 1.97
CA VAL A 159 3.66 16.29 2.82
C VAL A 159 4.14 17.43 1.95
N MET A 160 3.90 18.66 2.41
CA MET A 160 4.11 19.88 1.63
C MET A 160 4.86 20.90 2.46
N GLN A 161 5.90 21.49 1.88
CA GLN A 161 6.57 22.69 2.37
C GLN A 161 6.11 23.86 1.54
N MET A 162 5.60 24.89 2.19
CA MET A 162 5.01 26.06 1.56
C MET A 162 5.50 27.34 2.21
N ARG A 163 5.32 28.47 1.50
CA ARG A 163 5.54 29.82 2.04
C ARG A 163 4.30 30.67 1.87
N ARG A 164 3.91 31.39 2.93
CA ARG A 164 2.78 32.32 2.86
C ARG A 164 3.16 33.52 1.99
N ARG A 165 2.31 33.88 1.02
CA ARG A 165 2.55 35.00 0.09
C ARG A 165 2.63 36.36 0.79
N GLN A 166 1.92 36.53 1.90
CA GLN A 166 1.79 37.81 2.60
C GLN A 166 3.10 38.29 3.25
N ASP A 167 3.88 37.38 3.82
CA ASP A 167 5.07 37.71 4.62
C ASP A 167 6.22 36.69 4.53
N GLY A 168 6.06 35.66 3.69
CA GLY A 168 7.07 34.64 3.46
C GLY A 168 7.20 33.59 4.57
N GLN A 169 6.33 33.58 5.58
CA GLN A 169 6.41 32.59 6.66
C GLN A 169 6.26 31.17 6.12
N GLY A 170 7.19 30.28 6.50
CA GLY A 170 7.16 28.88 6.11
C GLY A 170 6.08 28.09 6.85
N LEU A 171 5.46 27.14 6.15
CA LEU A 171 4.52 26.18 6.69
C LEU A 171 4.86 24.78 6.14
N THR A 172 4.99 23.80 7.02
CA THR A 172 4.94 22.39 6.63
C THR A 172 3.54 21.88 6.91
N ALA A 173 2.86 21.33 5.91
CA ALA A 173 1.56 20.71 6.07
C ALA A 173 1.62 19.23 5.71
N VAL A 174 0.86 18.43 6.46
CA VAL A 174 0.62 17.02 6.19
C VAL A 174 -0.86 16.88 5.86
N LEU A 175 -1.14 16.23 4.75
CA LEU A 175 -2.47 15.99 4.25
C LEU A 175 -2.67 14.47 4.08
N PRO A 176 -3.18 13.78 5.11
CA PRO A 176 -3.56 12.37 4.99
C PRO A 176 -4.62 12.20 3.90
N LEU A 177 -4.46 11.19 3.03
CA LEU A 177 -5.46 10.87 2.03
C LEU A 177 -6.55 9.97 2.64
N PRO A 178 -7.83 10.21 2.34
CA PRO A 178 -8.94 9.49 2.95
C PRO A 178 -8.97 8.02 2.46
N VAL A 179 -8.84 7.08 3.39
CA VAL A 179 -8.85 5.63 3.10
C VAL A 179 -10.19 5.13 2.56
N GLN A 180 -11.27 5.88 2.81
CA GLN A 180 -12.62 5.56 2.34
C GLN A 180 -12.83 5.95 0.87
N ALA A 181 -12.00 6.84 0.32
CA ALA A 181 -12.10 7.24 -1.08
C ALA A 181 -11.44 6.19 -1.99
N LYS A 182 -12.01 6.00 -3.18
CA LYS A 182 -11.35 5.21 -4.21
C LYS A 182 -10.05 5.91 -4.60
N ARG A 183 -8.96 5.15 -4.68
CA ARG A 183 -7.67 5.69 -5.07
C ARG A 183 -7.62 5.95 -6.57
N PHE A 184 -8.22 5.09 -7.39
CA PHE A 184 -8.29 5.30 -8.83
C PHE A 184 -9.71 5.72 -9.24
N VAL A 185 -9.85 6.98 -9.65
CA VAL A 185 -11.14 7.56 -10.05
C VAL A 185 -11.26 7.46 -11.57
N ARG A 186 -12.32 6.80 -12.05
CA ARG A 186 -12.63 6.71 -13.49
C ARG A 186 -13.21 8.02 -13.98
N LEU A 187 -12.62 8.60 -15.02
CA LEU A 187 -13.13 9.80 -15.70
C LEU A 187 -14.32 9.42 -16.59
N PRO A 188 -15.24 10.36 -16.86
CA PRO A 188 -16.34 10.14 -17.78
C PRO A 188 -15.84 9.99 -19.23
N GLY A 189 -16.65 9.32 -20.04
CA GLY A 189 -16.40 9.10 -21.47
C GLY A 189 -16.40 7.62 -21.87
N GLU A 190 -16.28 7.37 -23.17
CA GLU A 190 -16.21 6.02 -23.73
C GLU A 190 -14.87 5.34 -23.42
N ALA A 191 -13.77 6.09 -23.50
CA ALA A 191 -12.45 5.59 -23.16
C ALA A 191 -12.31 5.35 -21.65
N ILE A 192 -11.70 4.24 -21.27
CA ILE A 192 -11.51 3.87 -19.87
C ILE A 192 -10.27 4.59 -19.34
N ARG A 193 -10.48 5.70 -18.63
CA ARG A 193 -9.40 6.55 -18.13
C ARG A 193 -9.52 6.70 -16.63
N PHE A 194 -8.42 6.56 -15.92
CA PHE A 194 -8.33 6.72 -14.47
C PHE A 194 -7.32 7.79 -14.10
N LEU A 195 -7.60 8.51 -13.01
CA LEU A 195 -6.63 9.38 -12.34
C LEU A 195 -6.54 8.97 -10.87
N SER A 196 -5.32 8.99 -10.32
CA SER A 196 -5.10 8.67 -8.92
C SER A 196 -5.56 9.79 -8.00
N LEU A 197 -6.00 9.45 -6.79
CA LEU A 197 -6.52 10.38 -5.80
C LEU A 197 -5.47 11.41 -5.40
N GLU A 198 -4.21 10.98 -5.22
CA GLU A 198 -3.10 11.89 -4.99
C GLU A 198 -2.94 12.94 -6.10
N ASN A 199 -3.06 12.55 -7.37
CA ASN A 199 -3.00 13.49 -8.50
C ASN A 199 -4.20 14.43 -8.53
N ILE A 200 -5.41 13.95 -8.17
CA ILE A 200 -6.60 14.80 -8.04
C ILE A 200 -6.40 15.85 -6.95
N VAL A 201 -5.92 15.44 -5.78
CA VAL A 201 -5.67 16.36 -4.66
C VAL A 201 -4.60 17.38 -5.04
N GLU A 202 -3.52 16.94 -5.73
CA GLU A 202 -2.46 17.79 -6.21
C GLU A 202 -2.91 18.87 -7.20
N LEU A 203 -3.84 18.53 -8.10
CA LEU A 203 -4.40 19.48 -9.07
C LEU A 203 -5.12 20.65 -8.40
N PHE A 204 -5.69 20.44 -7.21
CA PHE A 204 -6.55 21.41 -6.53
C PHE A 204 -6.00 21.84 -5.16
N LEU A 205 -4.68 21.72 -4.93
CA LEU A 205 -4.04 22.15 -3.67
C LEU A 205 -4.29 23.63 -3.35
N ASP A 206 -4.40 24.48 -4.38
CA ASP A 206 -4.68 25.91 -4.20
C ASP A 206 -6.04 26.17 -3.50
N ARG A 207 -7.00 25.23 -3.60
CA ARG A 207 -8.27 25.30 -2.88
C ARG A 207 -8.11 25.01 -1.38
N LEU A 208 -7.12 24.19 -1.01
CA LEU A 208 -6.83 23.82 0.38
C LEU A 208 -5.89 24.82 1.06
N PHE A 209 -4.96 25.41 0.31
CA PHE A 209 -3.95 26.33 0.83
C PHE A 209 -3.94 27.67 0.06
N PRO A 210 -5.05 28.42 0.08
CA PRO A 210 -5.10 29.71 -0.60
C PRO A 210 -4.07 30.68 0.01
N GLY A 211 -3.31 31.36 -0.84
CA GLY A 211 -2.31 32.35 -0.42
C GLY A 211 -0.96 31.77 0.00
N TYR A 212 -0.70 30.49 -0.28
CA TYR A 212 0.61 29.87 -0.11
C TYR A 212 1.23 29.53 -1.47
N ASP A 213 2.56 29.59 -1.53
CA ASP A 213 3.35 29.08 -2.66
C ASP A 213 4.02 27.77 -2.26
N MET A 214 3.88 26.75 -3.11
CA MET A 214 4.49 25.44 -2.91
C MET A 214 6.00 25.52 -3.12
N VAL A 215 6.78 25.13 -2.12
CA VAL A 215 8.26 25.07 -2.18
C VAL A 215 8.74 23.64 -2.43
N GLY A 216 8.07 22.65 -1.84
CA GLY A 216 8.41 21.25 -2.03
C GLY A 216 7.27 20.36 -1.57
N ARG A 217 7.16 19.17 -2.16
CA ARG A 217 6.12 18.21 -1.81
C ARG A 217 6.64 16.79 -1.96
N GLY A 218 5.94 15.84 -1.35
CA GLY A 218 6.11 14.43 -1.66
C GLY A 218 4.96 13.60 -1.13
N LEU A 219 4.62 12.55 -1.86
CA LEU A 219 3.71 11.51 -1.43
C LEU A 219 4.48 10.51 -0.56
N LEU A 220 3.83 10.06 0.50
CA LEU A 220 4.31 8.96 1.32
C LEU A 220 3.25 7.90 1.54
N ARG A 221 3.69 6.69 1.83
CA ARG A 221 2.89 5.57 2.34
C ARG A 221 3.65 4.89 3.46
N ILE A 222 2.95 4.55 4.54
CA ILE A 222 3.58 3.88 5.69
C ILE A 222 3.08 2.44 5.85
N LEU A 223 3.98 1.57 6.33
CA LEU A 223 3.65 0.25 6.83
C LEU A 223 3.91 0.21 8.33
N ARG A 224 2.93 -0.28 9.10
CA ARG A 224 3.02 -0.46 10.55
C ARG A 224 2.93 -1.93 10.92
N ASP A 225 3.44 -2.29 12.09
CA ASP A 225 3.20 -3.64 12.60
C ASP A 225 1.69 -3.89 12.81
N SER A 226 1.31 -5.16 12.69
CA SER A 226 -0.08 -5.62 12.79
C SER A 226 -0.46 -6.01 14.22
N ASP A 227 0.41 -5.81 15.22
CA ASP A 227 0.22 -6.22 16.63
C ASP A 227 -0.67 -5.21 17.38
N ILE A 228 -1.88 -5.01 16.86
CA ILE A 228 -3.00 -4.48 17.65
C ILE A 228 -3.73 -5.69 18.25
N GLU A 229 -3.22 -6.21 19.37
CA GLU A 229 -4.04 -7.04 20.26
C GLU A 229 -5.18 -6.15 20.80
N VAL A 230 -6.39 -6.35 20.27
CA VAL A 230 -7.62 -5.81 20.86
C VAL A 230 -8.02 -6.77 21.96
N GLU A 231 -7.54 -6.53 23.18
CA GLU A 231 -8.20 -7.06 24.37
C GLU A 231 -9.23 -6.03 24.84
N GLU A 232 -10.50 -6.44 24.79
CA GLU A 232 -11.62 -5.77 25.43
C GLU A 232 -11.54 -5.93 26.96
N GLU A 233 -11.86 -4.82 27.64
CA GLU A 233 -12.32 -4.74 29.03
C GLU A 233 -11.37 -5.18 30.16
N ALA A 234 -10.78 -4.18 30.83
CA ALA A 234 -10.85 -4.09 32.28
C ALA A 234 -10.69 -2.62 32.71
N GLU A 235 -11.78 -2.05 33.21
CA GLU A 235 -11.74 -0.77 33.92
C GLU A 235 -10.88 -0.89 35.18
N ASP A 236 -10.27 0.24 35.52
CA ASP A 236 -9.73 0.57 36.85
C ASP A 236 -8.23 0.36 37.17
N LEU A 237 -7.36 0.66 36.20
CA LEU A 237 -5.98 1.16 36.42
C LEU A 237 -5.58 2.18 35.32
N VAL A 238 -6.52 3.09 35.05
CA VAL A 238 -6.78 3.64 33.72
C VAL A 238 -5.71 4.63 33.21
N ARG A 239 -5.17 5.55 34.02
CA ARG A 239 -4.41 6.69 33.44
C ARG A 239 -2.96 6.41 32.99
N TYR A 240 -2.23 5.55 33.69
CA TYR A 240 -0.83 5.25 33.32
C TYR A 240 -0.77 4.16 32.24
N PHE A 241 -1.70 3.19 32.29
CA PHE A 241 -1.88 2.19 31.24
C PHE A 241 -2.47 2.80 29.97
N GLU A 242 -3.36 3.79 30.03
CA GLU A 242 -3.91 4.44 28.82
C GLU A 242 -2.84 5.00 27.87
N LEU A 243 -1.77 5.60 28.39
CA LEU A 243 -0.71 6.17 27.56
C LEU A 243 0.16 5.07 26.93
N ALA A 244 0.48 4.01 27.68
CA ALA A 244 1.23 2.86 27.19
C ALA A 244 0.40 2.02 26.20
N ILE A 245 -0.88 1.80 26.49
CA ILE A 245 -1.85 1.09 25.64
C ILE A 245 -2.17 1.91 24.38
N LYS A 246 -2.34 3.24 24.45
CA LYS A 246 -2.49 4.09 23.25
C LYS A 246 -1.26 4.06 22.35
N ARG A 247 -0.05 3.94 22.91
CA ARG A 247 1.19 3.76 22.12
C ARG A 247 1.27 2.36 21.51
N ARG A 248 0.86 1.30 22.24
CA ARG A 248 0.78 -0.08 21.72
C ARG A 248 -0.27 -0.21 20.60
N ARG A 249 -1.44 0.44 20.74
CA ARG A 249 -2.52 0.49 19.74
C ARG A 249 -2.16 1.19 18.42
N ARG A 250 -1.05 1.93 18.37
CA ARG A 250 -0.63 2.67 17.18
C ARG A 250 0.31 1.88 16.26
N GLY A 251 0.90 0.77 16.73
CA GLY A 251 1.90 -0.01 15.98
C GLY A 251 3.18 0.79 15.67
N ASN A 252 4.33 0.14 15.61
CA ASN A 252 5.56 0.83 15.17
C ASN A 252 5.55 1.00 13.65
N VAL A 253 6.09 2.11 13.13
CA VAL A 253 6.31 2.24 11.68
C VAL A 253 7.49 1.35 11.30
N ILE A 254 7.22 0.34 10.48
CA ILE A 254 8.21 -0.64 10.04
C ILE A 254 8.88 -0.20 8.75
N ARG A 255 8.13 0.48 7.87
CA ARG A 255 8.62 0.95 6.57
C ARG A 255 7.96 2.29 6.22
N LEU A 256 8.76 3.21 5.70
CA LEU A 256 8.30 4.45 5.06
C LEU A 256 8.63 4.37 3.57
N LYS A 257 7.62 4.44 2.71
CA LYS A 257 7.80 4.56 1.26
C LYS A 257 7.50 6.01 0.88
N VAL A 258 8.39 6.64 0.12
CA VAL A 258 8.22 7.99 -0.42
C VAL A 258 8.41 7.98 -1.92
N ASP A 259 7.76 8.89 -2.63
CA ASP A 259 8.04 9.09 -4.04
C ASP A 259 9.44 9.69 -4.26
N ALA A 260 9.96 9.56 -5.48
CA ALA A 260 11.24 10.13 -5.87
C ALA A 260 11.22 11.67 -5.96
N ALA A 261 10.02 12.26 -6.06
CA ALA A 261 9.83 13.71 -6.12
C ALA A 261 10.07 14.39 -4.76
N MET A 262 9.90 13.67 -3.64
CA MET A 262 10.09 14.20 -2.30
C MET A 262 11.53 14.71 -2.08
N PRO A 263 11.73 16.00 -1.78
CA PRO A 263 13.05 16.56 -1.50
C PRO A 263 13.75 15.82 -0.34
N PRO A 264 15.08 15.59 -0.40
CA PRO A 264 15.80 14.87 0.65
C PRO A 264 15.64 15.46 2.06
N ASP A 265 15.53 16.79 2.17
CA ASP A 265 15.32 17.48 3.45
C ASP A 265 13.93 17.18 4.03
N LEU A 266 12.90 17.19 3.17
CA LEU A 266 11.54 16.85 3.56
C LEU A 266 11.43 15.37 3.94
N ARG A 267 12.11 14.49 3.21
CA ARG A 267 12.19 13.06 3.54
C ARG A 267 12.82 12.83 4.91
N ARG A 268 13.94 13.50 5.21
CA ARG A 268 14.60 13.41 6.53
C ARG A 268 13.71 13.94 7.64
N PHE A 269 13.01 15.05 7.41
CA PHE A 269 12.02 15.58 8.34
C PHE A 269 10.93 14.55 8.66
N VAL A 270 10.30 13.97 7.64
CA VAL A 270 9.26 12.94 7.82
C VAL A 270 9.80 11.70 8.54
N ALA A 271 11.00 11.24 8.18
CA ALA A 271 11.61 10.08 8.82
C ALA A 271 11.88 10.32 10.31
N ALA A 272 12.37 11.51 10.67
CA ALA A 272 12.62 11.91 12.05
C ALA A 272 11.31 11.99 12.86
N GLU A 273 10.26 12.61 12.31
CA GLU A 273 8.95 12.71 12.95
C GLU A 273 8.30 11.33 13.18
N LEU A 274 8.51 10.39 12.26
CA LEU A 274 8.02 9.01 12.39
C LEU A 274 8.93 8.11 13.24
N GLY A 275 10.11 8.59 13.65
CA GLY A 275 11.08 7.83 14.43
C GLY A 275 11.61 6.59 13.70
N ILE A 276 11.71 6.66 12.36
CA ILE A 276 12.14 5.54 11.53
C ILE A 276 13.60 5.73 11.06
N ALA A 277 14.36 4.65 11.05
CA ALA A 277 15.74 4.66 10.58
C ALA A 277 15.80 4.74 9.04
N ASP A 278 16.89 5.29 8.51
CA ASP A 278 17.06 5.52 7.07
C ASP A 278 16.99 4.22 6.25
N GLU A 279 17.41 3.08 6.81
CA GLU A 279 17.37 1.77 6.15
C GLU A 279 15.94 1.25 5.92
N SER A 280 14.98 1.77 6.68
CA SER A 280 13.55 1.47 6.55
C SER A 280 12.82 2.47 5.65
N VAL A 281 13.52 3.46 5.10
CA VAL A 281 12.99 4.42 4.13
C VAL A 281 13.26 3.92 2.70
N THR A 282 12.23 3.86 1.88
CA THR A 282 12.33 3.47 0.46
C THR A 282 11.89 4.61 -0.42
N VAL A 283 12.78 5.04 -1.30
CA VAL A 283 12.44 5.98 -2.37
C VAL A 283 12.00 5.19 -3.59
N THR A 284 10.83 5.53 -4.10
CA THR A 284 10.20 4.83 -5.22
C THR A 284 10.12 5.76 -6.41
N ASP A 285 10.78 5.37 -7.50
CA ASP A 285 10.59 5.97 -8.82
C ASP A 285 9.47 5.21 -9.53
N GLY A 286 8.25 5.75 -9.48
CA GLY A 286 7.01 5.08 -9.87
C GLY A 286 5.88 5.32 -8.87
N ILE A 287 4.83 4.49 -8.94
CA ILE A 287 3.67 4.68 -8.07
C ILE A 287 3.88 4.01 -6.71
N LEU A 288 3.50 4.69 -5.64
CA LEU A 288 3.41 4.09 -4.31
C LEU A 288 2.20 3.15 -4.23
N GLY A 289 2.23 2.17 -3.31
CA GLY A 289 1.10 1.27 -3.05
C GLY A 289 0.59 0.52 -4.28
N LEU A 290 1.46 -0.20 -4.99
CA LEU A 290 1.08 -1.01 -6.15
C LEU A 290 -0.06 -2.01 -5.88
N GLY A 291 -0.27 -2.42 -4.63
CA GLY A 291 -1.40 -3.26 -4.23
C GLY A 291 -2.77 -2.65 -4.60
N ASP A 292 -2.89 -1.32 -4.59
CA ASP A 292 -4.16 -0.63 -4.88
C ASP A 292 -4.50 -0.64 -6.39
N THR A 293 -3.58 -1.07 -7.26
CA THR A 293 -3.87 -1.27 -8.70
C THR A 293 -4.93 -2.34 -8.94
N SER A 294 -5.27 -3.15 -7.94
CA SER A 294 -6.47 -4.00 -7.92
C SER A 294 -7.76 -3.21 -8.20
N GLN A 295 -7.83 -1.91 -7.88
CA GLN A 295 -9.01 -1.08 -8.18
C GLN A 295 -9.19 -0.80 -9.68
N LEU A 296 -8.17 -1.07 -10.50
CA LEU A 296 -8.23 -0.96 -11.96
C LEU A 296 -8.77 -2.25 -12.62
N LEU A 297 -9.01 -3.31 -11.85
CA LEU A 297 -9.60 -4.56 -12.33
C LEU A 297 -11.11 -4.37 -12.51
N ILE A 298 -11.50 -4.02 -13.72
CA ILE A 298 -12.88 -3.74 -14.11
C ILE A 298 -13.53 -4.93 -14.81
N GLU A 299 -14.84 -5.10 -14.62
CA GLU A 299 -15.61 -6.22 -15.16
C GLU A 299 -16.16 -5.96 -16.58
N ASP A 300 -16.17 -4.70 -17.04
CA ASP A 300 -16.67 -4.31 -18.37
C ASP A 300 -15.68 -4.63 -19.52
N ARG A 301 -14.58 -5.32 -19.21
CA ARG A 301 -13.57 -5.82 -20.16
C ARG A 301 -13.28 -7.32 -19.97
N PRO A 302 -14.27 -8.20 -20.24
CA PRO A 302 -14.10 -9.65 -20.07
C PRO A 302 -13.02 -10.23 -20.98
N ASP A 303 -12.71 -9.57 -22.10
CA ASP A 303 -11.59 -9.92 -23.00
C ASP A 303 -10.21 -9.80 -22.34
N LEU A 304 -10.10 -9.02 -21.26
CA LEU A 304 -8.88 -8.82 -20.50
C LEU A 304 -8.83 -9.63 -19.19
N LEU A 305 -9.84 -10.45 -18.91
CA LEU A 305 -9.97 -11.26 -17.70
C LEU A 305 -9.88 -12.76 -18.04
N PHE A 306 -9.65 -13.60 -17.02
CA PHE A 306 -9.81 -15.04 -17.20
C PHE A 306 -11.26 -15.39 -17.54
N GLU A 307 -11.45 -16.45 -18.33
CA GLU A 307 -12.78 -17.01 -18.56
C GLU A 307 -13.38 -17.44 -17.21
N PRO A 308 -14.60 -16.98 -16.86
CA PRO A 308 -15.22 -17.34 -15.59
C PRO A 308 -15.37 -18.85 -15.44
N TYR A 309 -14.75 -19.40 -14.40
CA TYR A 309 -14.95 -20.80 -14.05
C TYR A 309 -16.28 -20.96 -13.31
N THR A 310 -17.20 -21.77 -13.85
CA THR A 310 -18.43 -22.15 -13.15
C THR A 310 -18.18 -23.43 -12.35
N PRO A 311 -18.16 -23.39 -11.00
CA PRO A 311 -17.96 -24.59 -10.20
C PRO A 311 -19.07 -25.60 -10.44
N ARG A 312 -18.69 -26.87 -10.58
CA ARG A 312 -19.68 -27.94 -10.71
C ARG A 312 -20.44 -28.10 -9.40
N TYR A 313 -21.77 -28.02 -9.46
CA TYR A 313 -22.61 -28.36 -8.31
C TYR A 313 -22.51 -29.87 -8.01
N PRO A 314 -22.35 -30.29 -6.74
CA PRO A 314 -22.18 -31.70 -6.43
C PRO A 314 -23.40 -32.52 -6.84
N GLY A 315 -23.22 -33.44 -7.80
CA GLY A 315 -24.32 -34.23 -8.38
C GLY A 315 -25.13 -35.02 -7.34
N ARG A 316 -24.48 -35.53 -6.30
CA ARG A 316 -25.14 -36.29 -5.21
C ARG A 316 -26.11 -35.45 -4.38
N VAL A 317 -25.87 -34.13 -4.29
CA VAL A 317 -26.82 -33.21 -3.65
C VAL A 317 -28.05 -33.02 -4.56
N GLN A 318 -27.85 -32.91 -5.87
CA GLN A 318 -28.97 -32.89 -6.83
C GLN A 318 -29.77 -34.20 -6.81
N GLU A 319 -29.09 -35.35 -6.79
CA GLU A 319 -29.71 -36.68 -6.67
C GLU A 319 -30.50 -36.85 -5.36
N SER A 320 -30.08 -36.16 -4.30
CA SER A 320 -30.78 -36.10 -3.01
C SER A 320 -31.87 -35.01 -2.96
N GLY A 321 -32.27 -34.46 -4.10
CA GLY A 321 -33.34 -33.44 -4.18
C GLY A 321 -32.94 -32.09 -3.59
N GLY A 322 -31.64 -31.78 -3.54
CA GLY A 322 -31.10 -30.59 -2.88
C GLY A 322 -30.83 -30.78 -1.38
N ASP A 323 -31.16 -31.93 -0.80
CA ASP A 323 -30.92 -32.21 0.61
C ASP A 323 -29.46 -32.64 0.84
N MET A 324 -28.66 -31.68 1.33
CA MET A 324 -27.25 -31.91 1.65
C MET A 324 -27.05 -32.94 2.78
N ALA A 325 -27.91 -32.95 3.80
CA ALA A 325 -27.77 -33.88 4.93
C ALA A 325 -28.01 -35.32 4.47
N ARG A 326 -29.03 -35.53 3.63
CA ARG A 326 -29.28 -36.82 3.00
C ARG A 326 -28.13 -37.24 2.09
N ALA A 327 -27.56 -36.32 1.32
CA ALA A 327 -26.43 -36.62 0.44
C ALA A 327 -25.18 -37.05 1.22
N ILE A 328 -24.92 -36.41 2.37
CA ILE A 328 -23.79 -36.74 3.27
C ILE A 328 -24.03 -38.09 3.96
N GLN A 329 -25.24 -38.35 4.45
CA GLN A 329 -25.59 -39.65 5.06
C GLN A 329 -25.34 -40.84 4.13
N GLN A 330 -25.51 -40.65 2.82
CA GLN A 330 -25.26 -41.69 1.83
C GLN A 330 -23.77 -42.00 1.68
N LYS A 331 -22.91 -40.97 1.71
CA LYS A 331 -21.46 -41.08 1.61
C LYS A 331 -20.80 -39.72 1.86
N ASP A 332 -19.61 -39.75 2.47
CA ASP A 332 -18.77 -38.57 2.66
C ASP A 332 -18.51 -37.80 1.34
N PHE A 333 -18.38 -36.48 1.49
CA PHE A 333 -17.87 -35.58 0.46
C PHE A 333 -16.40 -35.26 0.77
N ILE A 334 -15.62 -34.99 -0.29
CA ILE A 334 -14.26 -34.47 -0.21
C ILE A 334 -14.28 -33.04 -0.70
#